data_AF-K1MC09-F1
#
_entry.id   AF-K1MC09-F1
#
_cell.length_a   1.000
_cell.length_b   1.000
_cell.length_c   1.000
_cell.angle_alpha   90.00
_cell.angle_beta   90.00
_cell.angle_gamma   90.00
#
_symmetry.space_group_name_H-M   'P 1'
#
loop_
_entity.id
_entity.type
_entity.pdbx_description
1 polymer ?
#
loop_
_entity_poly.entity_id
_entity_poly.type
_entity_poly.pdbx_seq_one_letter_code
_entity_poly.pdbx_strand_id
1 'polypeptide(L)' 'MSTPLFILRAVQLGLSMADLEMLSIGLVNDLFIENSNDEFSYQQVATQDDFDRF' A
#
# COMPACT_ATOMS: atom_id res chain seq x y z
N MET A 1 3.70 -15.13 1.99
CA MET A 1 4.73 -14.17 1.53
C MET A 1 6.09 -14.82 1.72
N SER A 2 6.90 -14.97 0.67
CA SER A 2 8.31 -15.36 0.82
C SER A 2 9.19 -14.11 0.80
N THR A 3 10.39 -14.17 1.40
CA THR A 3 11.32 -13.03 1.45
C THR A 3 11.64 -12.45 0.06
N PRO A 4 11.87 -13.25 -1.00
CA PRO A 4 12.10 -12.70 -2.35
C PRO A 4 10.89 -11.93 -2.88
N LEU A 5 9.67 -12.43 -2.66
CA LEU A 5 8.45 -11.77 -3.11
C LEU A 5 8.20 -10.47 -2.34
N PHE A 6 8.50 -10.45 -1.05
CA PHE A 6 8.40 -9.24 -0.23
C PHE A 6 9.34 -8.14 -0.74
N ILE A 7 10.60 -8.47 -0.99
CA ILE A 7 11.59 -7.50 -1.49
C ILE A 7 11.19 -6.98 -2.88
N LEU A 8 10.71 -7.87 -3.77
CA LEU A 8 10.21 -7.45 -5.08
C LEU A 8 9.08 -6.41 -4.94
N ARG A 9 8.12 -6.64 -4.05
CA ARG A 9 7.02 -5.70 -3.79
C ARG A 9 7.51 -4.37 -3.22
N ALA A 10 8.47 -4.39 -2.30
CA ALA A 10 9.08 -3.18 -1.78
C ALA A 10 9.73 -2.34 -2.90
N VAL A 11 10.46 -2.99 -3.81
CA VAL A 11 11.08 -2.32 -4.97
C VAL A 11 10.04 -1.78 -5.94
N GLN A 12 8.93 -2.49 -6.18
CA GLN A 12 7.84 -2.02 -7.02
C GLN A 12 7.16 -0.75 -6.47
N LEU A 13 7.10 -0.63 -5.14
CA LEU A 13 6.64 0.57 -4.44
C LEU A 13 7.68 1.69 -4.39
N GLY A 14 8.88 1.48 -4.95
CA GLY A 14 9.98 2.45 -4.91
C GLY A 14 10.69 2.55 -3.56
N LEU A 15 10.48 1.59 -2.66
CA LEU A 15 11.13 1.57 -1.35
C LEU A 15 12.57 1.08 -1.45
N SER A 16 13.46 1.79 -0.78
CA SER A 16 14.85 1.39 -0.59
C SER A 16 14.99 0.43 0.59
N MET A 17 16.15 -0.24 0.69
CA MET A 17 16.42 -1.13 1.83
C MET A 17 16.45 -0.38 3.17
N ALA A 18 16.81 0.90 3.18
CA ALA A 18 16.79 1.72 4.39
C ALA A 18 15.36 1.98 4.89
N ASP A 19 14.39 2.12 3.97
CA ASP A 19 12.99 2.33 4.33
C ASP A 19 12.41 1.10 5.04
N LEU A 20 12.88 -0.10 4.69
CA LEU A 20 12.44 -1.36 5.29
C LEU A 20 12.82 -1.52 6.76
N GLU A 21 13.76 -0.73 7.29
CA GLU A 21 14.07 -0.74 8.72
C GLU A 21 12.97 -0.11 9.57
N MET A 22 12.23 0.86 8.99
CA MET A 22 11.16 1.59 9.68
C MET A 22 9.76 1.02 9.39
N LEU A 23 9.64 0.16 8.36
CA LEU A 23 8.36 -0.35 7.88
C LEU A 23 8.16 -1.80 8.30
N SER A 24 6.94 -2.12 8.74
CA SER A 24 6.56 -3.51 8.98
C SER A 24 6.23 -4.22 7.67
N ILE A 25 6.38 -5.55 7.66
CA ILE A 25 5.99 -6.38 6.51
C ILE A 25 4.50 -6.18 6.16
N GLY A 26 3.65 -6.00 7.17
CA GLY A 26 2.22 -5.75 6.98
C GLY A 26 1.97 -4.44 6.25
N LEU A 27 2.60 -3.35 6.69
CA LEU A 27 2.42 -2.03 6.08
C LEU A 27 2.84 -2.00 4.60
N VAL A 28 3.98 -2.61 4.25
CA VAL A 28 4.42 -2.70 2.85
C VAL A 28 3.43 -3.53 2.02
N ASN A 29 2.83 -4.57 2.59
CA ASN A 29 1.83 -5.36 1.90
C ASN A 29 0.52 -4.58 1.69
N ASP A 30 0.09 -3.79 2.67
CA ASP A 30 -1.10 -2.95 2.56
C ASP A 30 -0.90 -1.86 1.50
N LEU A 31 0.26 -1.18 1.49
CA LEU A 31 0.63 -0.23 0.45
C LEU A 31 0.63 -0.85 -0.95
N PHE A 32 1.12 -2.09 -1.08
CA PHE A 32 1.11 -2.81 -2.36
C PHE A 32 -0.32 -3.15 -2.83
N ILE A 33 -1.21 -3.49 -1.90
CA ILE A 33 -2.63 -3.74 -2.19
C ILE A 33 -3.30 -2.44 -2.64
N GLU A 34 -3.11 -1.34 -1.90
CA GLU A 34 -3.67 -0.04 -2.25
C GLU A 34 -3.17 0.44 -3.63
N ASN A 35 -1.87 0.31 -3.91
CA ASN A 35 -1.33 0.66 -5.23
C ASN A 35 -1.93 -0.17 -6.37
N SER A 36 -2.28 -1.45 -6.11
CA SER A 36 -2.97 -2.29 -7.10
C SER A 36 -4.46 -1.92 -7.24
N ASN A 37 -5.03 -1.34 -6.20
CA ASN A 37 -6.43 -0.93 -6.12
C ASN A 37 -6.67 0.49 -6.67
N ASP A 38 -5.63 1.30 -6.88
CA ASP A 38 -5.73 2.65 -7.46
C ASP A 38 -6.47 2.67 -8.82
N GLU A 39 -6.35 1.60 -9.60
CA GLU A 39 -7.02 1.45 -10.90
C GLU A 39 -8.43 0.85 -10.81
N PHE A 40 -8.88 0.46 -9.62
CA PHE A 40 -10.17 -0.18 -9.42
C PHE A 40 -11.31 0.84 -9.39
N SER A 41 -12.29 0.67 -10.28
CA SER A 41 -13.49 1.52 -10.30
C SER A 41 -14.46 1.10 -9.19
N TYR A 42 -14.28 1.67 -8.00
CA TYR A 42 -15.24 1.52 -6.90
C TYR A 42 -16.61 2.11 -7.26
N GLN A 43 -17.70 1.43 -6.88
CA GLN A 43 -19.06 1.95 -7.09
C GLN A 43 -19.33 3.23 -6.27
N GLN A 44 -18.64 3.38 -5.14
CA GLN A 44 -18.69 4.54 -4.27
C GLN A 44 -17.29 4.80 -3.74
N VAL A 45 -16.78 6.00 -3.95
CA VAL A 45 -15.50 6.47 -3.39
C VAL A 45 -15.84 7.40 -2.23
N ALA A 46 -15.25 7.15 -1.06
CA ALA A 46 -15.42 8.03 0.09
C ALA A 46 -14.85 9.42 -0.24
N THR A 47 -15.67 10.45 0.00
CA THR A 47 -15.31 11.85 -0.26
C THR A 47 -14.84 12.54 1.02
N GLN A 48 -14.24 13.73 0.89
CA GLN A 48 -13.89 14.56 2.05
C GLN A 48 -15.13 14.86 2.92
N ASP A 49 -16.30 15.09 2.29
CA ASP A 49 -17.56 15.30 3.01
C ASP A 49 -17.99 14.09 3.87
N ASP A 50 -17.62 12.87 3.47
CA ASP A 50 -17.87 11.66 4.28
C ASP A 50 -16.96 11.61 5.51
N PHE A 51 -15.71 12.07 5.36
CA PHE A 51 -14.75 12.18 6.46
C PHE A 51 -15.12 13.27 7.46
N ASP A 52 -15.56 14.43 6.98
CA ASP A 52 -15.91 15.59 7.82
C ASP A 52 -17.20 15.35 8.65
N ARG A 53 -17.97 14.31 8.31
CA ARG A 53 -19.17 13.88 9.04
C ARG A 53 -18.89 12.90 10.18
N PHE A 54 -17.65 12.43 10.33
CA PHE A 54 -17.22 11.48 11.35
C PHE A 54 -16.66 12.17 12.59
#